data_AF-A0A9E1MKS5-F1
#
_entry.id   AF-A0A9E1MKS5-F1
#
_cell.length_a   1.000
_cell.length_b   1.000
_cell.length_c   1.000
_cell.angle_alpha   90.00
_cell.angle_beta   90.00
_cell.angle_gamma   90.00
#
_symmetry.space_group_name_H-M   'P 1'
#
loop_
_entity.id
_entity.type
_entity.pdbx_description
1 polymer ?
#
loop_
_entity_poly.entity_id
_entity_poly.type
_entity_poly.pdbx_seq_one_letter_code
_entity_poly.pdbx_strand_id
1 'polypeptide(L)'
;MPYLMECIIGTLAAVGFICILKGVYDIIMTSYARTGQPATLYLSGDGTSPDCEHLLLAAEQARRLYLPGMEIIFLEMGDTTEEEPLAARIAARRGITYMK
;
A
#
# COMPACT_ATOMS: atom_id res chain seq x y z
N MET A 1 -11.13 -53.25 -21.43
CA MET A 1 -10.33 -52.08 -21.87
C MET A 1 -9.89 -51.28 -20.64
N PRO A 2 -8.78 -51.67 -19.98
CA PRO A 2 -8.34 -51.10 -18.70
C PRO A 2 -7.82 -49.65 -18.80
N TYR A 3 -7.31 -49.24 -19.97
CA TYR A 3 -6.72 -47.91 -20.20
C TYR A 3 -7.69 -46.73 -19.97
N LEU A 4 -8.99 -46.90 -20.23
CA LEU A 4 -9.96 -45.81 -20.04
C LEU A 4 -10.16 -45.45 -18.57
N MET A 5 -10.14 -46.45 -17.67
CA MET A 5 -10.27 -46.21 -16.23
C MET A 5 -9.02 -45.51 -15.68
N GLU A 6 -7.83 -45.90 -16.15
CA GLU A 6 -6.58 -45.23 -15.77
C GLU A 6 -6.54 -43.77 -16.24
N CYS A 7 -7.03 -43.47 -17.45
CA CYS A 7 -7.16 -42.10 -17.93
C CYS A 7 -8.14 -41.26 -17.11
N ILE A 8 -9.29 -41.84 -16.72
CA ILE A 8 -10.28 -41.14 -15.88
C ILE A 8 -9.69 -40.87 -14.49
N ILE A 9 -9.01 -41.84 -13.89
CA ILE A 9 -8.38 -41.68 -12.58
C ILE A 9 -7.26 -40.63 -12.64
N GLY A 10 -6.42 -40.66 -13.70
CA GLY A 10 -5.33 -39.71 -13.89
C GLY A 10 -5.81 -38.27 -14.11
N THR A 11 -6.87 -38.07 -14.90
CA THR A 11 -7.46 -36.74 -15.11
C THR A 11 -8.09 -36.20 -13.84
N LEU A 12 -8.79 -37.04 -13.08
CA LEU A 12 -9.43 -36.65 -11.82
C LEU A 12 -8.38 -36.31 -10.74
N ALA A 13 -7.26 -37.04 -10.69
CA ALA A 13 -6.12 -36.71 -9.85
C ALA A 13 -5.45 -35.38 -10.24
N ALA A 14 -5.27 -35.12 -11.54
CA ALA A 14 -4.70 -33.87 -12.03
C ALA A 14 -5.59 -32.65 -11.71
N VAL A 15 -6.91 -32.79 -11.90
CA VAL A 15 -7.89 -31.74 -11.53
C VAL A 15 -7.87 -31.49 -10.03
N GLY A 16 -7.87 -32.54 -9.20
CA GLY A 16 -7.76 -32.40 -7.75
C GLY A 16 -6.48 -31.69 -7.32
N PHE A 17 -5.34 -32.03 -7.93
CA PHE A 17 -4.07 -31.39 -7.66
C PHE A 17 -4.07 -29.90 -8.05
N ILE A 18 -4.65 -29.55 -9.20
CA ILE A 18 -4.80 -28.16 -9.64
C ILE A 18 -5.72 -27.37 -8.69
N CYS A 19 -6.81 -27.98 -8.21
CA CYS A 19 -7.70 -27.36 -7.24
C CYS A 19 -7.00 -27.08 -5.91
N ILE A 20 -6.19 -28.02 -5.42
CA ILE A 20 -5.40 -27.85 -4.19
C ILE A 20 -4.38 -26.72 -4.37
N LEU A 21 -3.62 -26.73 -5.47
CA LEU A 21 -2.67 -25.65 -5.79
C LEU A 21 -3.38 -24.31 -5.85
N LYS A 22 -4.50 -24.22 -6.56
CA LYS A 22 -5.29 -22.99 -6.67
C LYS A 22 -5.77 -22.50 -5.31
N GLY A 23 -6.26 -23.39 -4.45
CA GLY A 23 -6.68 -23.05 -3.08
C GLY A 23 -5.53 -22.51 -2.24
N VAL A 24 -4.36 -23.15 -2.28
CA VAL A 24 -3.16 -22.68 -1.57
C VAL A 24 -2.70 -21.32 -2.10
N TYR A 25 -2.67 -21.14 -3.42
CA TYR A 25 -2.35 -19.83 -4.03
C TYR A 25 -3.34 -18.75 -3.61
N ASP A 26 -4.63 -19.05 -3.59
CA ASP A 26 -5.66 -18.08 -3.21
C ASP A 26 -5.57 -17.72 -1.73
N ILE A 27 -5.27 -18.68 -0.84
CA ILE A 27 -5.01 -18.43 0.58
C ILE A 27 -3.76 -17.57 0.77
N ILE A 28 -2.66 -17.88 0.09
CA ILE A 28 -1.42 -17.11 0.16
C ILE A 28 -1.67 -15.70 -0.37
N MET A 29 -2.29 -15.56 -1.53
CA MET A 29 -2.52 -14.26 -2.18
C MET A 29 -3.53 -13.41 -1.40
N THR A 30 -4.58 -14.03 -0.85
CA THR A 30 -5.49 -13.37 0.08
C THR A 30 -4.79 -13.00 1.38
N SER A 31 -3.86 -13.82 1.88
CA SER A 31 -3.05 -13.51 3.06
C SER A 31 -2.10 -12.34 2.83
N TYR A 32 -1.48 -12.25 1.64
CA TYR A 32 -0.67 -11.10 1.22
C TYR A 32 -1.52 -9.85 0.99
N ALA A 33 -2.72 -9.97 0.45
CA ALA A 33 -3.65 -8.84 0.35
C ALA A 33 -4.18 -8.40 1.74
N ARG A 34 -4.19 -9.32 2.71
CA ARG A 34 -4.67 -9.10 4.09
C ARG A 34 -3.56 -8.68 5.05
N THR A 35 -2.32 -8.43 4.60
CA THR A 35 -1.45 -7.49 5.30
C THR A 35 -2.01 -6.09 5.07
N GLY A 36 -3.14 -5.82 5.72
CA GLY A 36 -3.81 -4.52 5.80
C GLY A 36 -3.02 -3.55 6.67
N GLN A 37 -1.70 -3.54 6.54
CA GLN A 37 -0.97 -2.36 6.93
C GLN A 37 -1.18 -1.34 5.81
N PRO A 38 -1.81 -0.19 6.11
CA PRO A 38 -1.91 0.87 5.13
C PRO A 38 -0.50 1.18 4.65
N ALA A 39 -0.30 1.26 3.34
CA ALA A 39 0.98 1.70 2.80
C ALA A 39 1.29 3.07 3.45
N THR A 40 2.44 3.20 4.10
CA THR A 40 2.82 4.45 4.76
C THR A 40 3.85 5.16 3.88
N LEU A 41 3.48 6.34 3.38
CA LEU A 41 4.38 7.20 2.61
C LEU A 41 5.04 8.21 3.57
N TYR A 42 6.35 8.07 3.74
CA TYR A 42 7.16 9.02 4.49
C TYR A 42 7.70 10.09 3.54
N LEU A 43 7.41 11.34 3.84
CA LEU A 43 7.92 12.52 3.14
C LEU A 43 8.83 13.26 4.10
N SER A 44 10.02 13.67 3.68
CA SER A 44 10.90 14.52 4.49
C SER A 44 11.19 15.82 3.78
N GLY A 45 11.22 16.93 4.51
CA GLY A 45 11.56 18.22 3.92
C GLY A 45 11.61 19.36 4.94
N ASP A 46 12.13 20.50 4.48
CA ASP A 46 12.17 21.75 5.23
C ASP A 46 10.76 22.36 5.24
N GLY A 47 10.05 22.30 6.38
CA GLY A 47 8.62 22.62 6.49
C GLY A 47 8.20 24.05 6.06
N THR A 48 9.17 24.91 5.76
CA THR A 48 9.03 26.29 5.29
C THR A 48 9.18 26.45 3.78
N SER A 49 9.65 25.43 3.05
CA SER A 49 9.88 25.52 1.61
C SER A 49 8.59 25.35 0.79
N PRO A 50 8.45 26.07 -0.35
CA PRO A 50 7.31 25.87 -1.26
C PRO A 50 7.34 24.49 -1.94
N ASP A 51 8.50 23.84 -2.02
CA ASP A 51 8.62 22.50 -2.60
C ASP A 51 7.90 21.46 -1.72
N CYS A 52 7.81 21.69 -0.41
CA CYS A 52 7.06 20.83 0.51
C CYS A 52 5.55 20.88 0.24
N GLU A 53 5.00 22.02 -0.18
CA GLU A 53 3.60 22.11 -0.60
C GLU A 53 3.35 21.26 -1.86
N HIS A 54 4.24 21.36 -2.85
CA HIS A 54 4.15 20.55 -4.07
C HIS A 54 4.27 19.04 -3.78
N LEU A 55 5.14 18.65 -2.85
CA LEU A 55 5.28 17.26 -2.40
C LEU A 55 4.02 16.75 -1.69
N LEU A 56 3.44 17.54 -0.79
CA LEU A 56 2.19 17.18 -0.08
C LEU A 56 1.01 17.06 -1.06
N LEU A 57 0.93 17.94 -2.06
CA LEU A 57 -0.06 17.89 -3.12
C LEU A 57 0.09 16.63 -3.98
N ALA A 58 1.31 16.34 -4.43
CA ALA A 58 1.61 15.15 -5.23
C ALA A 58 1.32 13.86 -4.45
N ALA A 59 1.67 13.82 -3.17
CA ALA A 59 1.39 12.69 -2.29
C ALA A 59 -0.10 12.47 -2.07
N GLU A 60 -0.88 13.54 -1.89
CA GLU A 60 -2.34 13.42 -1.80
C GLU A 60 -2.95 12.92 -3.12
N GLN A 61 -2.46 13.43 -4.25
CA GLN A 61 -2.90 12.97 -5.55
C GLN A 61 -2.58 11.49 -5.76
N ALA A 62 -1.39 11.04 -5.33
CA ALA A 62 -1.01 9.63 -5.36
C ALA A 62 -1.91 8.76 -4.45
N ARG A 63 -2.27 9.25 -3.25
CA ARG A 63 -3.24 8.59 -2.37
C ARG A 63 -4.59 8.43 -3.06
N ARG A 64 -5.10 9.47 -3.72
CA ARG A 64 -6.40 9.40 -4.41
C ARG A 64 -6.39 8.49 -5.65
N LEU A 65 -5.29 8.48 -6.42
CA LEU A 65 -5.22 7.77 -7.70
C LEU A 65 -4.84 6.29 -7.54
N TYR A 66 -3.92 5.98 -6.62
CA TYR A 66 -3.29 4.66 -6.58
C TYR A 66 -3.60 3.90 -5.29
N LEU A 67 -3.65 4.59 -4.14
CA LEU A 67 -3.71 3.94 -2.82
C LEU A 67 -4.62 4.72 -1.85
N PRO A 68 -5.96 4.59 -1.94
CA PRO A 68 -6.91 5.40 -1.16
C PRO A 68 -6.83 5.21 0.36
N GLY A 69 -6.16 4.15 0.83
CA GLY A 69 -5.89 3.89 2.24
C GLY A 69 -4.45 4.18 2.68
N MET A 70 -3.64 4.85 1.84
CA MET A 70 -2.25 5.18 2.16
C MET A 70 -2.17 6.22 3.28
N GLU A 71 -1.45 5.90 4.35
CA GLU A 71 -1.09 6.86 5.39
C GLU A 71 0.06 7.72 4.88
N ILE A 72 0.00 9.03 5.08
CA ILE A 72 1.07 9.96 4.67
C ILE A 72 1.61 10.58 5.96
N ILE A 73 2.91 10.45 6.16
CA ILE A 73 3.64 11.00 7.30
C ILE A 73 4.67 11.99 6.76
N PHE A 74 4.59 13.24 7.19
CA PHE A 74 5.56 14.27 6.85
C PHE A 74 6.52 14.49 8.03
N LEU A 75 7.81 14.27 7.80
CA LEU A 75 8.91 14.50 8.72
C LEU A 75 9.57 15.85 8.40
N GLU A 76 9.47 16.78 9.32
CA GLU A 76 10.21 18.04 9.23
C GLU A 76 11.69 17.78 9.54
N MET A 77 12.57 18.02 8.58
CA MET A 77 14.02 17.90 8.80
C MET A 77 14.64 19.29 8.93
N GLY A 78 14.38 19.98 10.04
CA GLY A 78 15.02 21.27 10.31
C GLY A 78 14.54 21.95 11.59
N ASP A 79 15.45 22.69 12.24
CA ASP A 79 15.12 23.60 13.33
C ASP A 79 14.46 24.86 12.74
N THR A 80 13.17 24.77 12.43
CA THR A 80 12.36 25.95 12.10
C THR A 80 12.08 26.70 13.41
N THR A 81 12.77 27.84 13.56
CA THR A 81 12.74 28.72 14.74
C THR A 81 11.60 29.74 14.72
N GLU A 82 10.83 29.86 13.64
CA GLU A 82 9.80 30.89 13.52
C GLU A 82 8.50 30.35 12.88
N GLU A 83 7.40 30.56 13.62
CA GLU A 83 5.99 30.35 13.25
C GLU A 83 5.61 28.94 12.78
N GLU A 84 4.31 28.61 12.86
CA GLU A 84 3.82 27.29 12.42
C GLU A 84 4.24 27.03 10.96
N PRO A 85 5.03 25.98 10.69
CA PRO A 85 5.51 25.70 9.34
C PRO A 85 4.34 25.50 8.38
N LEU A 86 4.45 26.06 7.18
CA LEU A 86 3.42 25.98 6.12
C LEU A 86 3.01 24.52 5.86
N ALA A 87 3.98 23.60 5.89
CA ALA A 87 3.76 22.17 5.77
C ALA A 87 2.85 21.59 6.87
N ALA A 88 2.98 22.03 8.13
CA ALA A 88 2.14 21.58 9.23
C ALA A 88 0.68 22.05 9.06
N ARG A 89 0.46 23.30 8.64
CA ARG A 89 -0.88 23.83 8.37
C ARG A 89 -1.56 23.11 7.20
N ILE A 90 -0.81 22.78 6.15
CA ILE A 90 -1.30 22.05 4.98
C ILE A 90 -1.58 20.57 5.35
N ALA A 91 -0.68 19.95 6.12
CA ALA A 91 -0.82 18.58 6.59
C ALA A 91 -2.07 18.41 7.48
N ALA A 92 -2.29 19.33 8.42
CA ALA A 92 -3.47 19.33 9.30
C ALA A 92 -4.78 19.45 8.52
N ARG A 93 -4.82 20.27 7.46
CA ARG A 93 -6.01 20.40 6.59
C ARG A 93 -6.31 19.17 5.74
N ARG A 94 -5.31 18.33 5.45
CA ARG A 94 -5.41 17.20 4.50
C ARG A 94 -5.40 15.83 5.15
N GLY A 95 -5.40 15.79 6.49
CA GLY A 95 -5.35 14.55 7.28
C GLY A 95 -4.04 13.81 7.07
N ILE A 96 -2.92 14.53 7.06
CA ILE A 96 -1.56 14.01 6.95
C ILE A 96 -0.93 14.11 8.34
N THR A 97 -0.27 13.04 8.80
CA THR A 97 0.39 13.01 10.09
C THR A 97 1.68 13.83 9.99
N TYR A 98 1.84 14.84 10.83
CA TYR A 98 3.03 15.68 10.86
C TYR A 98 3.91 15.30 12.05
N MET A 99 5.19 15.02 11.79
CA MET A 99 6.19 14.71 12.81
C MET A 99 7.33 15.73 12.69
N LYS A 100 7.66 16.37 13.81
CA LYS A 100 8.82 17.23 13.98
C LYS A 100 9.98 16.44 14.60
#